data_AF-A0A8J1U3C5-F1
#
_entry.id   AF-A0A8J1U3C5-F1
#
_cell.length_a   1.000
_cell.length_b   1.000
_cell.length_c   1.000
_cell.angle_alpha   90.00
_cell.angle_beta   90.00
_cell.angle_gamma   90.00
#
_symmetry.space_group_name_H-M   'P 1'
#
loop_
_entity.id
_entity.type
_entity.pdbx_description
1 polymer ?
#
loop_
_entity_poly.entity_id
_entity_poly.type
_entity_poly.pdbx_seq_one_letter_code
_entity_poly.pdbx_strand_id
1 'polypeptide(L)'
;QAQMTGADLLSIGNADESEWVRDQAGMIWLDDPRWPGWWTGLNDLPNGNAGPWRWTDGTEYIESLITWSQQPNLFGGGQCTLIGQNGLYRSSNCNSKRSSICIQVSGGPSAGGLKGSPTGGQTAGIVIGVIVLIALLAVLALIVYKMRTGPRPPKATGGIANILYGKE
;
A
#
# COMPACT_ATOMS: atom_id res chain seq x y z
N GLN A 1 -6.95 -3.00 -20.40
CA GLN A 1 -7.32 -3.81 -19.21
C GLN A 1 -7.08 -3.07 -17.90
N ALA A 2 -5.99 -2.30 -17.77
CA ALA A 2 -5.69 -1.45 -16.60
C ALA A 2 -6.90 -0.64 -16.10
N GLN A 3 -7.50 0.17 -16.97
CA GLN A 3 -8.57 1.09 -16.56
C GLN A 3 -9.87 0.38 -16.13
N MET A 4 -10.02 -0.90 -16.46
CA MET A 4 -11.17 -1.71 -16.01
C MET A 4 -11.00 -2.22 -14.58
N THR A 5 -9.79 -2.16 -14.00
CA THR A 5 -9.49 -2.60 -12.63
C THR A 5 -9.24 -1.43 -11.67
N GLY A 6 -9.55 -0.19 -12.08
CA GLY A 6 -9.23 1.02 -11.31
C GLY A 6 -7.72 1.31 -11.22
N ALA A 7 -6.94 0.69 -12.10
CA ALA A 7 -5.51 0.92 -12.26
C ALA A 7 -5.24 1.73 -13.53
N ASP A 8 -4.11 2.44 -13.58
CA ASP A 8 -3.66 3.10 -14.79
C ASP A 8 -2.56 2.28 -15.48
N LEU A 9 -2.32 2.54 -16.77
CA LEU A 9 -1.13 2.02 -17.42
C LEU A 9 0.10 2.61 -16.74
N LEU A 10 1.19 1.83 -16.72
CA LEU A 10 2.47 2.24 -16.16
C LEU A 10 2.83 3.68 -16.54
N SER A 11 3.17 4.49 -15.55
CA SER A 11 3.75 5.82 -15.67
C SER A 11 5.00 5.93 -14.80
N ILE A 12 5.84 6.94 -15.07
CA ILE A 12 7.06 7.21 -14.30
C ILE A 12 7.06 8.70 -13.95
N GLY A 13 6.94 9.02 -12.67
CA GLY A 13 6.95 10.38 -12.14
C GLY A 13 8.24 10.77 -11.43
N ASN A 14 9.10 9.82 -11.07
CA ASN A 14 10.36 10.11 -10.37
C ASN A 14 11.45 9.05 -10.62
N ALA A 15 12.66 9.33 -10.12
CA ALA A 15 13.83 8.48 -10.31
C ALA A 15 13.70 7.11 -9.63
N ASP A 16 13.16 7.06 -8.40
CA ASP A 16 12.98 5.82 -7.65
C ASP A 16 12.01 4.87 -8.38
N GLU A 17 10.95 5.42 -8.96
CA GLU A 17 10.00 4.68 -9.78
C GLU A 17 10.64 4.18 -11.08
N SER A 18 11.43 5.01 -11.76
CA SER A 18 12.17 4.61 -12.97
C SER A 18 13.11 3.43 -12.69
N GLU A 19 13.86 3.50 -11.59
CA GLU A 19 14.77 2.43 -11.16
C GLU A 19 14.01 1.16 -10.79
N TRP A 20 12.98 1.27 -9.95
CA TRP A 20 12.17 0.13 -9.53
C TRP A 20 11.53 -0.58 -10.72
N VAL A 21 10.95 0.17 -11.67
CA VAL A 21 10.32 -0.39 -12.86
C VAL A 21 11.33 -1.11 -13.75
N ARG A 22 12.53 -0.54 -13.93
CA ARG A 22 13.61 -1.18 -14.69
C ARG A 22 14.01 -2.52 -14.07
N ASP A 23 14.16 -2.55 -12.75
CA ASP A 23 14.53 -3.77 -12.04
C ASP A 23 13.43 -4.84 -12.14
N GLN A 24 12.15 -4.44 -11.98
CA GLN A 24 11.03 -5.36 -12.14
C GLN A 24 10.89 -5.87 -13.58
N ALA A 25 11.09 -5.02 -14.58
CA ALA A 25 11.01 -5.41 -15.99
C ALA A 25 12.01 -6.54 -16.31
N GLY A 26 13.20 -6.52 -15.71
CA GLY A 26 14.20 -7.58 -15.86
C GLY A 26 13.80 -8.93 -15.27
N MET A 27 12.85 -8.95 -14.32
CA MET A 27 12.41 -10.15 -13.62
C MET A 27 11.16 -10.80 -14.24
N ILE A 28 10.41 -10.06 -15.08
CA ILE A 28 9.17 -10.56 -15.70
C ILE A 28 9.52 -11.32 -16.98
N TRP A 29 8.97 -12.52 -17.17
CA TRP A 29 9.15 -13.29 -18.41
C TRP A 29 8.33 -12.71 -19.56
N LEU A 30 8.95 -12.60 -20.74
CA LEU A 30 8.27 -12.20 -21.97
C LEU A 30 7.32 -13.29 -22.45
N ASP A 31 6.13 -12.88 -22.88
CA ASP A 31 5.10 -13.75 -23.47
C ASP A 31 5.38 -14.05 -24.96
N ASP A 32 6.02 -13.13 -25.70
CA ASP A 32 6.42 -13.34 -27.10
C ASP A 32 7.90 -13.00 -27.35
N PRO A 33 8.75 -14.01 -27.66
CA PRO A 33 10.16 -13.78 -27.97
C PRO A 33 10.40 -13.02 -29.27
N ARG A 34 9.40 -12.92 -30.17
CA ARG A 34 9.52 -12.17 -31.42
C ARG A 34 9.50 -10.66 -31.22
N TRP A 35 8.90 -10.21 -30.11
CA TRP A 35 8.73 -8.79 -29.85
C TRP A 35 8.75 -8.49 -28.34
N PRO A 36 9.95 -8.40 -27.74
CA PRO A 36 10.10 -8.26 -26.30
C PRO A 36 9.54 -6.92 -25.79
N GLY A 37 8.55 -6.96 -24.91
CA GLY A 37 8.17 -5.83 -24.05
C GLY A 37 6.68 -5.71 -23.78
N TRP A 38 6.35 -4.86 -22.80
CA TRP A 38 4.99 -4.61 -22.33
C TRP A 38 4.56 -3.18 -22.59
N TRP A 39 3.27 -2.98 -22.88
CA TRP A 39 2.68 -1.65 -23.01
C TRP A 39 2.82 -0.84 -21.74
N THR A 40 3.16 0.44 -21.93
CA THR A 40 3.17 1.48 -20.90
C THR A 40 2.14 2.57 -21.24
N GLY A 41 1.92 3.52 -20.33
CA GLY A 41 1.08 4.68 -20.58
C GLY A 41 1.74 5.78 -21.41
N LEU A 42 3.04 5.68 -21.72
CA LEU A 42 3.76 6.72 -22.46
C LEU A 42 3.40 6.62 -23.93
N ASN A 43 2.94 7.73 -24.48
CA ASN A 43 2.49 7.84 -25.86
C ASN A 43 2.73 9.26 -26.39
N ASP A 44 2.80 9.43 -27.71
CA ASP A 44 2.81 10.73 -28.39
C ASP A 44 1.57 10.89 -29.29
N LEU A 45 0.48 10.22 -28.89
CA LEU A 45 -0.76 10.17 -29.65
C LEU A 45 -1.22 11.59 -30.00
N PRO A 46 -1.63 11.80 -31.25
CA PRO A 46 -2.04 13.08 -31.70
C PRO A 46 -3.43 13.30 -31.12
N ASN A 47 -3.54 14.22 -30.16
CA ASN A 47 -4.79 14.93 -29.97
C ASN A 47 -5.04 15.89 -31.17
N GLY A 48 -4.70 15.47 -32.40
CA GLY A 48 -4.76 16.26 -33.63
C GLY A 48 -3.46 16.44 -34.44
N ASN A 49 -2.24 16.19 -33.90
CA ASN A 49 -0.95 16.13 -34.61
C ASN A 49 0.13 15.46 -33.73
N ALA A 50 1.23 14.92 -34.31
CA ALA A 50 2.34 14.31 -33.56
C ALA A 50 2.82 15.27 -32.46
N GLY A 51 2.51 14.94 -31.20
CA GLY A 51 2.69 15.82 -30.05
C GLY A 51 3.89 15.43 -29.19
N PRO A 52 4.16 16.16 -28.10
CA PRO A 52 5.14 15.71 -27.10
C PRO A 52 4.66 14.43 -26.39
N TRP A 53 5.63 13.60 -26.00
CA TRP A 53 5.42 12.42 -25.17
C TRP A 53 4.66 12.77 -23.89
N ARG A 54 3.66 11.96 -23.55
CA ARG A 54 2.79 12.14 -22.39
C ARG A 54 2.37 10.80 -21.81
N TRP A 55 2.14 10.77 -20.50
CA TRP A 55 1.53 9.63 -19.83
C TRP A 55 0.00 9.71 -19.90
N THR A 56 -0.68 8.57 -20.03
CA THR A 56 -2.16 8.50 -20.09
C THR A 56 -2.86 8.92 -18.80
N ASP A 57 -2.18 8.83 -17.66
CA ASP A 57 -2.68 9.18 -16.33
C ASP A 57 -2.48 10.66 -15.96
N GLY A 58 -1.80 11.42 -16.84
CA GLY A 58 -1.48 12.83 -16.61
C GLY A 58 -0.18 13.07 -15.83
N THR A 59 0.59 12.03 -15.51
CA THR A 59 1.93 12.17 -14.93
C THR A 59 2.81 13.03 -15.86
N GLU A 60 3.64 13.89 -15.28
CA GLU A 60 4.54 14.76 -16.03
C GLU A 60 5.61 13.92 -16.77
N TYR A 61 5.83 14.22 -18.05
CA TYR A 61 6.89 13.58 -18.81
C TYR A 61 8.23 14.24 -18.50
N ILE A 62 9.14 13.48 -17.90
CA ILE A 62 10.52 13.90 -17.61
C ILE A 62 11.47 13.07 -18.47
N GLU A 63 12.09 13.70 -19.47
CA GLU A 63 12.93 13.01 -20.47
C GLU A 63 14.08 12.21 -19.84
N SER A 64 14.71 12.73 -18.78
CA SER A 64 15.84 12.08 -18.10
C SER A 64 15.47 10.77 -17.38
N LEU A 65 14.18 10.50 -17.18
CA LEU A 65 13.70 9.25 -16.56
C LEU A 65 13.47 8.13 -17.58
N ILE A 66 13.56 8.44 -18.88
CA ILE A 66 13.20 7.52 -19.97
C ILE A 66 14.42 7.24 -20.85
N THR A 67 14.92 6.02 -20.74
CA THR A 67 16.03 5.54 -21.58
C THR A 67 15.49 4.79 -22.79
N TRP A 68 15.62 5.40 -23.96
CA TRP A 68 15.18 4.79 -25.22
C TRP A 68 16.18 3.77 -25.75
N SER A 69 15.69 2.62 -26.23
CA SER A 69 16.51 1.61 -26.92
C SER A 69 16.98 2.06 -28.31
N GLN A 70 16.19 2.91 -28.95
CA GLN A 70 16.46 3.58 -30.22
C GLN A 70 15.71 4.90 -30.18
N GLN A 71 16.20 5.92 -30.87
CA GLN A 71 15.54 7.21 -30.85
C GLN A 71 14.09 7.09 -31.37
N PRO A 72 13.11 7.61 -30.59
CA PRO A 72 11.69 7.42 -30.87
C PRO A 72 11.33 7.91 -32.27
N ASN A 73 10.31 7.30 -32.88
CA ASN A 73 9.76 7.69 -34.18
C ASN A 73 10.69 7.54 -35.39
N LEU A 74 11.92 7.02 -35.21
CA LEU A 74 12.75 6.58 -36.32
C LEU A 74 12.07 5.41 -37.06
N PHE A 75 12.12 5.44 -38.39
CA PHE A 75 11.52 4.44 -39.30
C PHE A 75 9.97 4.35 -39.29
N GLY A 76 9.28 5.49 -39.13
CA GLY A 76 7.81 5.51 -39.07
C GLY A 76 7.28 4.98 -37.74
N GLY A 77 8.05 5.22 -36.67
CA GLY A 77 7.79 4.67 -35.34
C GLY A 77 6.39 5.02 -34.83
N GLY A 78 5.77 4.04 -34.18
CA GLY A 78 4.40 4.15 -33.71
C GLY A 78 4.27 4.93 -32.41
N GLN A 79 3.04 5.32 -32.12
CA GLN A 79 2.76 6.38 -31.14
C GLN A 79 2.65 5.92 -29.69
N CYS A 80 2.82 4.62 -29.45
CA CYS A 80 2.70 4.00 -28.14
C CYS A 80 4.04 3.34 -27.77
N THR A 81 4.32 3.24 -26.48
CA THR A 81 5.62 2.73 -26.03
C THR A 81 5.55 1.41 -25.30
N LEU A 82 6.62 0.63 -25.47
CA LEU A 82 6.88 -0.60 -24.77
C LEU A 82 8.10 -0.43 -23.87
N ILE A 83 8.10 -1.10 -22.72
CA ILE A 83 9.31 -1.33 -21.93
C ILE A 83 9.75 -2.79 -22.10
N GLY A 84 11.03 -3.00 -22.41
CA GLY A 84 11.62 -4.33 -22.52
C GLY A 84 12.20 -4.84 -21.19
N GLN A 85 12.57 -6.12 -21.13
CA GLN A 85 13.28 -6.71 -19.97
C GLN A 85 14.61 -6.01 -19.64
N ASN A 86 15.22 -5.33 -20.62
CA ASN A 86 16.43 -4.53 -20.41
C ASN A 86 16.14 -3.14 -19.81
N GLY A 87 14.88 -2.84 -19.49
CA GLY A 87 14.44 -1.54 -18.97
C GLY A 87 14.45 -0.41 -19.99
N LEU A 88 14.69 -0.71 -21.26
CA LEU A 88 14.73 0.30 -22.32
C LEU A 88 13.35 0.45 -22.98
N TYR A 89 13.02 1.69 -23.32
CA TYR A 89 11.77 2.04 -23.98
C TYR A 89 11.87 1.90 -25.51
N ARG A 90 10.76 1.57 -26.16
CA ARG A 90 10.65 1.49 -27.62
C ARG A 90 9.29 1.98 -28.10
N SER A 91 9.28 2.82 -29.13
CA SER A 91 8.05 3.21 -29.85
C SER A 91 7.54 2.07 -30.74
N SER A 92 6.23 1.83 -30.73
CA SER A 92 5.56 0.75 -31.46
C SER A 92 4.15 1.17 -31.89
N ASN A 93 3.61 0.47 -32.89
CA ASN A 93 2.24 0.71 -33.35
C ASN A 93 1.23 0.29 -32.26
N CYS A 94 0.39 1.23 -31.82
CA CYS A 94 -0.60 1.06 -30.76
C CYS A 94 -1.57 -0.11 -31.00
N ASN A 95 -1.78 -0.51 -32.27
CA ASN A 95 -2.69 -1.60 -32.63
C ASN A 95 -2.09 -3.00 -32.47
N SER A 96 -0.82 -3.12 -32.03
CA SER A 96 -0.21 -4.43 -31.79
C SER A 96 -0.74 -5.08 -30.50
N LYS A 97 -1.16 -6.35 -30.61
CA LYS A 97 -1.61 -7.14 -29.46
C LYS A 97 -0.42 -7.52 -28.59
N ARG A 98 -0.37 -7.00 -27.36
CA ARG A 98 0.72 -7.23 -26.40
C ARG A 98 0.19 -7.13 -24.98
N SER A 99 0.91 -7.75 -24.06
CA SER A 99 0.70 -7.56 -22.63
C SER A 99 1.04 -6.12 -22.19
N SER A 100 0.40 -5.65 -21.11
CA SER A 100 0.56 -4.29 -20.58
C SER A 100 0.90 -4.31 -19.10
N ILE A 101 1.74 -3.38 -18.63
CA ILE A 101 1.99 -3.18 -17.19
C ILE A 101 1.00 -2.14 -16.66
N CYS A 102 0.35 -2.47 -15.55
CA CYS A 102 -0.59 -1.59 -14.86
C CYS A 102 0.02 -1.18 -13.53
N ILE A 103 -0.19 0.08 -13.12
CA ILE A 103 0.23 0.59 -11.82
C ILE A 103 -0.99 0.98 -10.99
N GLN A 104 -0.91 0.71 -9.69
CA GLN A 104 -1.88 1.17 -8.70
C GLN A 104 -1.13 1.94 -7.64
N VAL A 105 -1.42 3.24 -7.52
CA VAL A 105 -0.84 4.07 -6.46
C VAL A 105 -1.53 3.72 -5.15
N SER A 106 -0.79 3.13 -4.21
CA SER A 106 -1.30 2.69 -2.91
C SER A 106 -1.62 3.83 -1.91
N GLY A 107 -1.84 5.06 -2.39
CA GLY A 107 -2.14 6.23 -1.54
C GLY A 107 -2.55 7.53 -2.23
N GLY A 108 -2.77 7.54 -3.55
CA GLY A 108 -3.26 8.72 -4.30
C GLY A 108 -4.79 8.73 -4.41
N PRO A 109 -5.43 9.89 -4.67
CA PRO A 109 -6.88 9.96 -4.85
C PRO A 109 -7.28 9.22 -6.12
N SER A 110 -7.58 7.93 -5.97
CA SER A 110 -8.18 7.10 -7.00
C SER A 110 -9.50 7.75 -7.40
N ALA A 111 -9.57 8.24 -8.63
CA ALA A 111 -10.83 8.57 -9.27
C ALA A 111 -11.64 7.28 -9.37
N GLY A 112 -12.58 7.09 -8.43
CA GLY A 112 -13.43 5.90 -8.34
C GLY A 112 -13.25 5.19 -7.01
N GLY A 113 -14.19 5.42 -6.10
CA GLY A 113 -14.09 4.98 -4.71
C GLY A 113 -14.05 3.47 -4.50
N LEU A 114 -13.38 3.05 -3.43
CA LEU A 114 -14.02 2.71 -2.16
C LEU A 114 -12.92 2.60 -1.10
N LYS A 115 -13.24 3.14 0.09
CA LYS A 115 -12.37 3.16 1.27
C LYS A 115 -11.74 1.80 1.53
N GLY A 116 -10.47 1.84 1.96
CA GLY A 116 -9.68 0.70 2.37
C GLY A 116 -10.51 -0.39 3.04
N SER A 117 -10.61 -1.52 2.37
CA SER A 117 -11.01 -2.77 2.97
C SER A 117 -9.84 -3.23 3.83
N PRO A 118 -9.99 -3.35 5.17
CA PRO A 118 -8.97 -4.00 5.99
C PRO A 118 -8.78 -5.42 5.46
N THR A 119 -7.55 -5.76 5.09
CA THR A 119 -7.18 -7.14 4.79
C THR A 119 -7.47 -7.98 6.03
N GLY A 120 -8.03 -9.18 5.83
CA GLY A 120 -8.65 -10.01 6.89
C GLY A 120 -7.77 -10.37 8.10
N GLY A 121 -6.49 -9.99 8.11
CA GLY A 121 -5.59 -10.12 9.25
C GLY A 121 -5.73 -9.03 10.32
N GLN A 122 -6.17 -7.80 9.98
CA GLN A 122 -6.25 -6.70 10.97
C GLN A 122 -7.53 -6.74 11.82
N THR A 123 -8.63 -7.27 11.27
CA THR A 123 -9.94 -7.30 11.95
C THR A 123 -9.95 -8.25 13.16
N ALA A 124 -9.18 -9.34 13.11
CA ALA A 124 -9.08 -10.28 14.23
C ALA A 124 -8.32 -9.68 15.43
N GLY A 125 -7.23 -8.96 15.19
CA GLY A 125 -6.39 -8.40 16.26
C GLY A 125 -7.09 -7.32 17.10
N ILE A 126 -7.85 -6.43 16.44
CA ILE A 126 -8.55 -5.33 17.13
C ILE A 126 -9.68 -5.87 18.00
N VAL A 127 -10.46 -6.83 17.51
CA VAL A 127 -11.58 -7.42 18.27
C VAL A 127 -11.06 -8.19 19.48
N ILE A 128 -10.00 -9.00 19.33
CA ILE A 128 -9.40 -9.74 20.45
C ILE A 128 -8.82 -8.77 21.48
N GLY A 129 -8.12 -7.72 21.05
CA GLY A 129 -7.56 -6.71 21.95
C GLY A 129 -8.62 -6.00 22.79
N VAL A 130 -9.75 -5.60 22.17
CA VAL A 130 -10.85 -4.94 22.86
C VAL A 130 -11.54 -5.88 23.85
N ILE A 131 -11.78 -7.15 23.48
CA ILE A 131 -12.41 -8.14 24.37
C ILE A 131 -11.53 -8.40 25.60
N VAL A 132 -10.21 -8.58 25.40
CA VAL A 132 -9.27 -8.81 26.50
C VAL A 132 -9.19 -7.59 27.42
N LEU A 133 -9.16 -6.38 26.86
CA LEU A 133 -9.13 -5.15 27.65
C LEU A 133 -10.41 -4.98 28.49
N ILE A 134 -11.59 -5.22 27.91
CA ILE A 134 -12.87 -5.16 28.63
C ILE A 134 -12.91 -6.21 29.76
N ALA A 135 -12.45 -7.44 29.49
CA ALA A 135 -12.40 -8.49 30.50
C ALA A 135 -11.48 -8.13 31.67
N LEU A 136 -10.29 -7.56 31.39
CA LEU A 136 -9.36 -7.09 32.42
C LEU A 136 -9.96 -5.97 33.27
N LEU A 137 -10.63 -4.99 32.65
CA LEU A 137 -11.30 -3.91 33.37
C LEU A 137 -12.45 -4.42 34.25
N ALA A 138 -13.23 -5.38 33.77
CA ALA A 138 -14.32 -5.99 34.55
C ALA A 138 -13.78 -6.77 35.77
N VAL A 139 -12.69 -7.52 35.62
CA VAL A 139 -12.04 -8.23 36.73
C VAL A 139 -11.49 -7.25 37.78
N LEU A 140 -10.81 -6.18 37.35
CA LEU A 140 -10.33 -5.14 38.26
C LEU A 140 -11.49 -4.46 39.01
N ALA A 141 -12.58 -4.15 38.31
CA ALA A 141 -13.77 -3.57 38.93
C ALA A 141 -14.39 -4.52 39.97
N LEU A 142 -14.47 -5.83 39.69
CA LEU A 142 -14.96 -6.84 40.63
C LEU A 142 -14.06 -6.97 41.87
N ILE A 143 -12.74 -6.95 41.68
CA ILE A 143 -11.76 -6.97 42.77
C ILE A 143 -11.97 -5.75 43.67
N VAL A 144 -12.04 -4.55 43.09
CA VAL A 144 -12.28 -3.30 43.85
C VAL A 144 -13.64 -3.32 44.54
N TYR A 145 -14.68 -3.80 43.87
CA TYR A 145 -16.02 -3.95 44.44
C TYR A 145 -15.99 -4.85 45.69
N LYS A 146 -15.36 -6.03 45.58
CA LYS A 146 -15.22 -6.96 46.71
C LYS A 146 -14.33 -6.42 47.84
N MET A 147 -13.30 -5.64 47.53
CA MET A 147 -12.52 -4.94 48.55
C MET A 147 -13.33 -3.88 49.29
N ARG A 148 -14.23 -3.15 48.60
CA ARG A 148 -15.07 -2.11 49.20
C ARG A 148 -16.26 -2.68 49.99
N THR A 149 -16.85 -3.77 49.51
CA THR A 149 -18.00 -4.42 50.14
C THR A 149 -17.62 -5.56 51.06
N GLY A 150 -16.32 -5.84 51.22
CA GLY A 150 -15.82 -6.83 52.16
C GLY A 150 -16.21 -6.48 53.61
N PRO A 151 -16.48 -7.47 54.48
CA PRO A 151 -16.80 -7.21 55.88
C PRO A 151 -15.67 -6.39 56.52
N ARG A 152 -16.02 -5.30 57.21
CA ARG A 152 -15.04 -4.55 58.01
C ARG A 152 -14.45 -5.50 59.06
N PRO A 153 -13.13 -5.51 59.30
CA PRO A 153 -12.56 -6.27 60.39
C PRO A 153 -13.22 -5.83 61.71
N PRO A 154 -13.56 -6.77 62.63
CA PRO A 154 -14.12 -6.41 63.92
C PRO A 154 -13.17 -5.47 64.66
N LYS A 155 -13.72 -4.42 65.28
CA LYS A 155 -12.95 -3.53 66.15
C LYS A 155 -12.28 -4.37 67.24
N ALA A 156 -10.95 -4.27 67.34
CA ALA A 156 -10.21 -4.82 68.46
C ALA A 156 -10.61 -4.08 69.74
N THR A 157 -11.41 -4.72 70.59
CA THR A 157 -11.67 -4.27 71.95
C THR A 157 -10.46 -4.67 72.82
N GLY A 158 -9.42 -3.86 72.79
CA GLY A 158 -8.21 -4.01 73.62
C GLY A 158 -8.07 -2.84 74.57
N GLY A 159 -8.81 -2.86 75.68
CA GLY A 159 -8.64 -1.92 76.79
C GLY A 159 -7.54 -2.42 77.73
N ILE A 160 -6.46 -1.65 77.80
CA ILE A 160 -5.33 -1.78 78.75
C ILE A 160 -5.82 -1.40 80.16
N ALA A 161 -5.89 -2.37 81.08
CA ALA A 161 -5.94 -2.10 82.52
C ALA A 161 -5.34 -3.27 83.35
N ASN A 162 -4.26 -2.94 84.05
CA ASN A 162 -3.66 -3.60 85.23
C ASN A 162 -3.01 -4.99 85.10
N ILE A 163 -1.71 -4.99 84.76
CA ILE A 163 -0.74 -6.03 85.16
C ILE A 163 0.27 -5.45 86.17
N LEU A 164 -0.20 -4.69 87.17
CA LEU A 164 0.61 -4.30 88.32
C LEU A 164 -0.24 -4.42 89.59
N TYR A 165 0.36 -5.01 90.63
CA TYR A 165 -0.16 -5.43 91.93
C TYR A 165 -0.84 -6.81 91.94
N GLY A 166 -0.38 -7.82 92.67
CA GLY A 166 0.68 -7.88 93.68
C GLY A 166 1.20 -9.31 93.84
N LYS A 167 2.51 -9.37 94.06
CA LYS A 167 3.25 -10.51 94.57
C LYS A 167 3.03 -10.51 96.09
N GLU A 168 2.73 -11.70 96.63
CA GLU A 168 2.82 -12.11 98.05
C GLU A 168 1.76 -11.55 99.03
#